data_AF-A0A1R4HBC7-F1
#
_entry.id   AF-A0A1R4HBC7-F1
#
_cell.length_a   1.000
_cell.length_b   1.000
_cell.length_c   1.000
_cell.angle_alpha   90.00
_cell.angle_beta   90.00
_cell.angle_gamma   90.00
#
_symmetry.space_group_name_H-M   'P 1'
#
loop_
_entity.id
_entity.type
_entity.pdbx_description
1 polymer ?
#
loop_
_entity_poly.entity_id
_entity_poly.type
_entity_poly.pdbx_seq_one_letter_code
_entity_poly.pdbx_strand_id
1 'polypeptide(L)'
;MATVTFDTHEFVKKLKGAGFSEEQAEILTDLQKTTAQNTLEQALHDYDLENITSKKDVELLELNLKRDIKQLEIDLKKDIEILRLETKRDIAESKAELIRWVVGVGILQTMLVSALLLKLSGMH
;
A
#
# COMPACT_ATOMS: atom_id res chain seq x y z
N MET A 1 -11.97 16.58 31.26
CA MET A 1 -13.28 15.93 31.39
C MET A 1 -14.33 17.00 31.13
N ALA A 2 -15.16 16.85 30.10
CA ALA A 2 -16.26 17.78 29.87
C ALA A 2 -17.31 17.53 30.95
N THR A 3 -17.43 18.43 31.92
CA THR A 3 -18.44 18.32 32.97
C THR A 3 -19.74 18.89 32.45
N VAL A 4 -20.71 18.03 32.16
CA VAL A 4 -22.09 18.48 31.93
C VAL A 4 -22.70 18.81 33.30
N THR A 5 -22.95 20.10 33.56
CA THR A 5 -23.58 20.56 34.79
C THR A 5 -25.09 20.31 34.74
N PHE A 6 -25.58 19.36 35.54
CA PHE A 6 -27.01 19.09 35.72
C PHE A 6 -27.50 19.81 36.98
N ASP A 7 -28.32 20.85 36.83
CA ASP A 7 -28.92 21.57 37.96
C ASP A 7 -30.09 20.77 38.54
N THR A 8 -29.78 19.94 39.55
CA THR A 8 -30.76 19.12 40.26
C THR A 8 -31.84 19.96 40.94
N HIS A 9 -31.49 21.16 41.43
CA HIS A 9 -32.43 22.00 42.19
C HIS A 9 -33.47 22.64 41.27
N GLU A 10 -33.05 23.15 40.11
CA GLU A 10 -33.97 23.67 39.10
C GLU A 10 -34.89 22.56 38.55
N PHE A 11 -34.34 21.36 38.35
CA PHE A 11 -35.10 20.21 37.86
C PHE A 11 -36.16 19.74 38.86
N VAL A 12 -35.81 19.59 40.14
CA VAL A 12 -36.78 19.30 41.22
C VAL A 12 -37.87 20.36 41.29
N LYS A 13 -37.50 21.66 41.22
CA LYS A 13 -38.47 22.77 41.27
C LYS A 13 -39.48 22.71 40.12
N LYS A 14 -39.04 22.36 38.91
CA LYS A 14 -39.92 22.16 37.75
C LYS A 14 -40.88 20.99 37.94
N LEU A 15 -40.40 19.87 38.47
CA LEU A 15 -41.23 18.69 38.75
C LEU A 15 -42.30 19.00 39.81
N LYS A 16 -41.94 19.67 40.91
CA LYS A 16 -42.91 20.13 41.92
C LYS A 16 -43.94 21.08 41.32
N GLY A 17 -43.51 22.01 40.46
CA GLY A 17 -44.40 22.92 39.72
C GLY A 17 -45.37 22.22 38.75
N ALA A 18 -45.04 21.01 38.31
CA ALA A 18 -45.88 20.16 37.47
C ALA A 18 -46.81 19.22 38.26
N GLY A 19 -46.81 19.28 39.60
CA GLY A 19 -47.71 18.50 40.46
C GLY A 19 -47.10 17.20 41.02
N PHE A 20 -45.80 16.96 40.85
CA PHE A 20 -45.11 15.85 41.52
C PHE A 20 -44.87 16.17 43.00
N SER A 21 -44.94 15.15 43.86
CA SER A 21 -44.49 15.27 45.25
C SER A 21 -42.97 15.49 45.32
N GLU A 22 -42.49 16.05 46.44
CA GLU A 22 -41.07 16.29 46.68
C GLU A 22 -40.23 15.01 46.54
N GLU A 23 -40.72 13.92 47.13
CA GLU A 23 -40.05 12.61 47.12
C GLU A 23 -39.98 12.03 45.70
N GLN A 24 -41.05 12.16 44.90
CA GLN A 24 -41.03 11.76 43.48
C GLN A 24 -40.08 12.62 42.66
N ALA A 25 -40.05 13.94 42.92
CA ALA A 25 -39.19 14.86 42.20
C ALA A 25 -37.71 14.58 42.46
N GLU A 26 -37.34 14.30 43.71
CA GLU A 26 -35.96 13.93 44.08
C GLU A 26 -35.52 12.61 43.43
N ILE A 27 -36.36 11.56 43.52
CA ILE A 27 -36.04 10.25 42.93
C ILE A 27 -35.86 10.35 41.40
N LEU A 28 -36.76 11.06 40.71
CA LEU A 28 -36.67 11.22 39.26
C LEU A 28 -35.45 12.04 38.87
N THR A 29 -35.11 13.07 39.65
CA THR A 29 -33.91 13.89 39.45
C THR A 29 -32.65 13.06 39.58
N ASP A 30 -32.57 12.21 40.61
CA ASP A 30 -31.42 11.37 40.87
C ASP A 30 -31.24 10.27 39.80
N LEU A 31 -32.34 9.64 39.37
CA LEU A 31 -32.35 8.70 38.26
C LEU A 31 -31.91 9.36 36.94
N GLN A 32 -32.42 10.55 36.63
CA GLN A 32 -32.07 11.30 35.43
C GLN A 32 -30.60 11.68 35.44
N LYS A 33 -30.09 12.17 36.58
CA LYS A 33 -28.68 12.52 36.78
C LYS A 33 -27.78 11.30 36.60
N THR A 34 -28.10 10.20 37.27
CA THR A 34 -27.32 8.95 37.19
C THR A 34 -27.32 8.41 35.76
N THR A 35 -28.47 8.40 35.09
CA THR A 35 -28.58 7.95 33.69
C THR A 35 -27.76 8.83 32.75
N ALA A 36 -27.84 10.16 32.90
CA ALA A 36 -27.08 11.09 32.09
C ALA A 36 -25.55 10.95 32.30
N GLN A 37 -25.12 10.75 33.55
CA GLN A 37 -23.71 10.51 33.89
C GLN A 37 -23.20 9.20 33.28
N ASN A 38 -23.95 8.10 33.46
CA ASN A 38 -23.58 6.79 32.92
C ASN A 38 -23.53 6.81 31.38
N THR A 39 -24.50 7.46 30.73
CA THR A 39 -24.53 7.59 29.27
C THR A 39 -23.33 8.40 28.76
N LEU A 40 -22.96 9.48 29.46
CA LEU A 40 -21.80 10.29 29.10
C LEU A 40 -20.49 9.51 29.28
N GLU A 41 -20.35 8.78 30.38
CA GLU A 41 -19.17 7.95 30.64
C GLU A 41 -19.01 6.85 29.58
N GLN A 42 -20.12 6.19 29.21
CA GLN A 42 -20.15 5.22 28.12
C GLN A 42 -19.76 5.86 26.78
N ALA A 43 -20.34 7.02 26.43
CA ALA A 43 -20.03 7.69 25.17
C ALA A 43 -18.56 8.14 25.08
N LEU A 44 -17.98 8.61 26.18
CA LEU A 44 -16.57 8.96 26.25
C LEU A 44 -15.68 7.72 26.10
N HIS A 45 -16.05 6.60 26.75
CA HIS A 45 -15.33 5.35 26.64
C HIS A 45 -15.35 4.79 25.21
N ASP A 46 -16.52 4.76 24.57
CA ASP A 46 -16.68 4.29 23.20
C ASP A 46 -15.88 5.17 22.21
N TYR A 47 -15.91 6.49 22.40
CA TYR A 47 -15.10 7.41 21.62
C TYR A 47 -13.59 7.16 21.77
N ASP A 48 -13.12 6.92 23.00
CA ASP A 48 -11.71 6.59 23.25
C ASP A 48 -11.32 5.25 22.61
N LEU A 49 -12.20 4.24 22.68
CA LEU A 49 -11.99 2.94 22.03
C LEU A 49 -11.91 3.06 20.50
N GLU A 50 -12.81 3.84 19.89
CA GLU A 50 -12.80 4.11 18.45
C GLU A 50 -11.52 4.83 18.03
N ASN A 51 -11.08 5.83 18.80
CA ASN A 51 -9.84 6.56 18.54
C ASN A 51 -8.61 5.64 18.61
N ILE A 52 -8.54 4.77 19.62
CA ILE A 52 -7.46 3.78 19.76
C ILE A 52 -7.48 2.79 18.60
N THR A 53 -8.66 2.32 18.19
CA THR A 53 -8.80 1.37 17.07
C THR A 53 -8.38 2.02 15.76
N SER A 54 -8.87 3.23 15.48
CA SER A 54 -8.50 4.01 14.30
C SER A 54 -6.99 4.27 14.24
N LYS A 55 -6.35 4.63 15.35
CA LYS A 55 -4.89 4.80 15.41
C LYS A 55 -4.13 3.52 15.07
N LYS A 56 -4.58 2.38 15.58
CA LYS A 56 -3.98 1.08 15.27
C LYS A 56 -4.15 0.71 13.81
N ASP A 57 -5.31 0.99 13.22
CA ASP A 57 -5.56 0.72 11.80
C ASP A 57 -4.66 1.58 10.91
N VAL A 58 -4.46 2.86 11.27
CA VAL A 58 -3.52 3.74 10.57
C VAL A 58 -2.08 3.22 10.69
N GLU A 59 -1.63 2.83 11.87
CA GLU A 59 -0.28 2.25 12.07
C GLU A 59 -0.10 0.97 11.25
N LEU A 60 -1.11 0.11 11.23
CA LEU A 60 -1.09 -1.13 10.43
C LEU A 60 -1.01 -0.83 8.93
N LEU A 61 -1.77 0.16 8.45
CA LEU A 61 -1.71 0.61 7.05
C LEU A 61 -0.32 1.17 6.70
N GLU A 62 0.28 1.98 7.57
CA GLU A 62 1.63 2.52 7.37
C GLU A 62 2.69 1.40 7.30
N LEU A 63 2.60 0.41 8.17
CA LEU A 63 3.51 -0.75 8.16
C LEU A 63 3.35 -1.58 6.88
N ASN A 64 2.12 -1.84 6.44
CA ASN A 64 1.84 -2.56 5.20
C ASN A 64 2.38 -1.79 3.99
N LEU A 65 2.09 -0.49 3.88
CA LEU A 65 2.61 0.33 2.78
C LEU A 65 4.13 0.36 2.76
N LYS A 66 4.79 0.48 3.92
CA LYS A 66 6.26 0.46 4.00
C LYS A 66 6.84 -0.89 3.57
N ARG A 67 6.19 -2.00 3.92
CA ARG A 67 6.58 -3.33 3.45
C ARG A 67 6.41 -3.45 1.94
N ASP A 68 5.28 -3.04 1.40
CA ASP A 68 4.95 -3.18 -0.01
C ASP A 68 5.88 -2.31 -0.87
N ILE A 69 6.23 -1.10 -0.42
CA ILE A 69 7.24 -0.25 -1.06
C ILE A 69 8.60 -0.97 -1.12
N LYS A 70 9.06 -1.55 -0.01
CA LYS A 70 10.33 -2.30 0.02
C LYS A 70 10.30 -3.50 -0.92
N GLN A 71 9.16 -4.19 -0.99
CA GLN A 71 9.00 -5.33 -1.89
C GLN A 71 9.11 -4.89 -3.35
N LEU A 72 8.41 -3.82 -3.73
CA LEU A 72 8.50 -3.23 -5.07
C LEU A 72 9.93 -2.78 -5.42
N GLU A 73 10.66 -2.20 -4.47
CA GLU A 73 12.07 -1.82 -4.70
C GLU A 73 12.97 -3.04 -4.97
N ILE A 74 12.73 -4.16 -4.28
CA ILE A 74 13.48 -5.41 -4.49
C ILE A 74 13.14 -6.00 -5.86
N ASP A 75 11.86 -6.08 -6.18
CA ASP A 75 11.38 -6.66 -7.43
C ASP A 75 11.87 -5.85 -8.63
N LEU A 76 11.79 -4.52 -8.59
CA LEU A 76 12.33 -3.65 -9.63
C LEU A 76 13.84 -3.81 -9.82
N LYS A 77 14.62 -3.94 -8.72
CA LYS A 77 16.06 -4.20 -8.82
C LYS A 77 16.35 -5.54 -9.50
N LYS A 78 15.58 -6.57 -9.16
CA LYS A 78 15.70 -7.90 -9.76
C LYS A 78 15.37 -7.87 -11.25
N ASP A 79 14.27 -7.21 -11.63
CA ASP A 79 13.86 -7.10 -13.03
C ASP A 79 14.89 -6.33 -13.86
N ILE A 80 15.48 -5.26 -13.31
CA ILE A 80 16.58 -4.54 -13.97
C ILE A 80 17.78 -5.46 -14.21
N GLU A 81 18.15 -6.29 -13.24
CA GLU A 81 19.28 -7.21 -13.40
C GLU A 81 18.98 -8.31 -14.43
N ILE A 82 17.77 -8.86 -14.42
CA ILE A 82 17.31 -9.82 -15.42
C ILE A 82 17.39 -9.21 -16.83
N LEU A 83 16.83 -8.01 -17.03
CA LEU A 83 16.86 -7.33 -18.32
C LEU A 83 18.29 -7.02 -18.79
N ARG A 84 19.20 -6.68 -17.86
CA ARG A 84 20.62 -6.48 -18.18
C ARG A 84 21.29 -7.78 -18.64
N LEU A 85 21.01 -8.89 -17.97
CA LEU A 85 21.56 -10.21 -18.33
C LEU A 85 21.00 -10.69 -19.67
N GLU A 86 19.70 -10.55 -19.90
CA GLU A 86 19.06 -10.87 -21.17
C GLU A 86 19.65 -10.03 -22.30
N THR A 87 19.75 -8.71 -22.13
CA THR A 87 20.36 -7.83 -23.14
C THR A 87 21.81 -8.23 -23.46
N LYS A 88 22.62 -8.56 -22.45
CA LYS A 88 24.00 -9.03 -22.66
C LYS A 88 24.06 -10.35 -23.42
N ARG A 89 23.17 -11.29 -23.09
CA ARG A 89 23.06 -12.58 -23.77
C ARG A 89 22.67 -12.37 -25.24
N ASP A 90 21.63 -11.59 -25.49
CA ASP A 90 21.11 -11.36 -26.85
C ASP A 90 22.15 -10.64 -27.73
N ILE A 91 22.95 -9.73 -27.16
CA ILE A 91 24.11 -9.13 -27.84
C ILE A 91 25.16 -10.18 -28.17
N ALA A 92 25.49 -11.08 -27.24
CA ALA A 92 26.49 -12.13 -27.47
C ALA A 92 26.02 -13.11 -28.55
N GLU A 93 24.74 -13.48 -28.53
CA GLU A 93 24.11 -14.34 -29.54
C GLU A 93 24.13 -13.68 -30.92
N SER A 94 23.74 -12.39 -30.99
CA SER A 94 23.80 -11.60 -32.22
C SER A 94 25.22 -11.50 -32.77
N LYS A 95 26.23 -11.26 -31.90
CA LYS A 95 27.65 -11.25 -32.31
C LYS A 95 28.08 -12.61 -32.85
N ALA A 96 27.70 -13.70 -32.21
CA ALA A 96 28.03 -15.05 -32.64
C ALA A 96 27.36 -15.40 -33.98
N GLU A 97 26.11 -14.98 -34.18
CA GLU A 97 25.42 -15.10 -35.46
C GLU A 97 26.12 -14.29 -36.57
N LEU A 98 26.47 -13.03 -36.30
CA LEU A 98 27.21 -12.19 -37.25
C LEU A 98 28.56 -12.82 -37.64
N ILE A 99 29.32 -13.35 -36.67
CA ILE A 99 30.58 -14.05 -36.97
C ILE A 99 30.34 -15.27 -37.87
N ARG A 100 29.31 -16.08 -37.57
CA ARG A 100 28.96 -17.25 -38.41
C ARG A 100 28.63 -16.82 -39.85
N TRP A 101 27.86 -15.76 -40.03
CA TRP A 101 27.54 -15.21 -41.36
C TRP A 101 28.77 -14.67 -42.08
N VAL A 102 29.60 -13.88 -41.42
CA VAL A 102 30.82 -13.31 -42.00
C VAL A 102 31.79 -14.40 -42.45
N VAL A 103 32.00 -15.44 -41.62
CA VAL A 103 32.82 -16.59 -41.98
C VAL A 103 32.23 -17.34 -43.17
N GLY A 104 30.92 -17.60 -43.17
CA GLY A 104 30.23 -18.27 -44.27
C GLY A 104 30.38 -17.53 -45.61
N VAL A 105 30.15 -16.21 -45.60
CA VAL A 105 30.33 -15.35 -46.79
C VAL A 105 31.79 -15.30 -47.22
N GLY A 106 32.74 -15.19 -46.29
CA GLY A 106 34.17 -15.16 -46.59
C GLY A 106 34.66 -16.45 -47.28
N ILE A 107 34.21 -17.62 -46.81
CA ILE A 107 34.51 -18.90 -47.45
C ILE A 107 33.92 -18.94 -48.87
N LEU A 108 32.66 -18.56 -49.05
CA LEU A 108 32.04 -18.52 -50.37
C LEU A 108 32.78 -17.57 -51.33
N GLN A 109 33.14 -16.37 -50.86
CA GLN A 109 33.86 -15.37 -51.65
C GLN A 109 35.24 -15.88 -52.08
N THR A 110 36.00 -16.51 -51.17
CA THR A 110 37.31 -17.08 -51.51
C THR A 110 37.21 -18.18 -52.55
N MET A 111 36.23 -19.09 -52.43
CA MET A 111 35.97 -20.12 -53.44
C MET A 111 35.64 -19.53 -54.80
N LEU A 112 34.79 -18.49 -54.86
CA LEU A 112 34.42 -17.81 -56.10
C LEU A 112 35.63 -17.15 -56.77
N VAL A 113 36.47 -16.45 -55.99
CA VAL A 113 37.69 -15.81 -56.51
C VAL A 113 38.67 -16.87 -57.04
N SER A 114 38.90 -17.95 -56.30
CA SER A 114 39.76 -19.05 -56.74
C SER A 114 39.27 -19.70 -58.03
N ALA A 115 37.96 -19.95 -58.14
CA ALA A 115 37.37 -20.51 -59.36
C ALA A 115 37.52 -19.57 -60.57
N LEU A 116 37.35 -18.26 -60.37
CA LEU A 116 37.54 -17.26 -61.41
C LEU A 116 39.00 -17.22 -61.90
N LEU A 117 39.96 -17.24 -60.97
CA LEU A 117 41.39 -17.25 -61.30
C LEU A 117 41.80 -18.49 -62.10
N LEU A 118 41.32 -19.68 -61.71
CA LEU A 118 41.56 -20.92 -62.44
C LEU A 118 40.99 -20.86 -63.87
N LYS A 119 39.76 -20.36 -64.01
CA LYS A 119 39.12 -20.20 -65.33
C LYS A 119 39.90 -19.25 -66.24
N LEU A 120 40.40 -18.13 -65.70
CA LEU A 120 41.19 -17.16 -66.46
C LEU A 120 42.57 -17.72 -66.84
N SER A 121 43.21 -18.49 -65.96
CA SER A 121 44.51 -19.11 -66.26
C SER A 121 44.44 -20.19 -67.35
N GLY A 122 43.31 -20.88 -67.50
CA GLY A 122 43.11 -21.88 -68.55
C GLY A 122 42.69 -21.30 -69.91
N MET A 123 42.57 -19.97 -70.03
CA MET A 123 42.23 -19.26 -71.28
C MET A 123 43.46 -18.73 -72.04
N HIS A 124 44.68 -19.01 -71.56
CA HIS A 124 45.95 -18.85 -72.27
C HIS A 124 46.46 -20.20 -72.77
#